data_AF-A0A943NIY6-F1
#
_entry.id   AF-A0A943NIY6-F1
#
_cell.length_a   1.000
_cell.length_b   1.000
_cell.length_c   1.000
_cell.angle_alpha   90.00
_cell.angle_beta   90.00
_cell.angle_gamma   90.00
#
_symmetry.space_group_name_H-M   'P 1'
#
loop_
_entity.id
_entity.type
_entity.pdbx_description
1 polymer ?
#
loop_
_entity_poly.entity_id
_entity_poly.type
_entity_poly.pdbx_seq_one_letter_code
_entity_poly.pdbx_strand_id
1 'polypeptide(L)'
;MFITKSSKPKRETAARRQTSSSVFHFWFIPLLLGALLLSHFFLKPAHRLAFAQEPSFTVAQREDFPGGQQIPMWTASDGTYLYCGDEFNHYGAWPGATGSVIDPQSYTKLTSANGTRGGTYTNEQLRAIDYIIYHGATASREKDVYGYTGWKARAITQFALWAVMRGEAHALAVSVPQAELHQPIEQFYSDAMNYAQTNGGSPENGVARLFVPTGDKQVLFFFGQQSGSLKITKSSLLPDVTSNNEHYALEGAIYGVYSDESCTNLLGSLTLDKSGSATLNELPVGTVYVKETAAPKGFLLDQSVHAVKITNQEEYRVRFLK
;
A
#
# COMPACT_ATOMS: atom_id res chain seq x y z
N MET A 1 -41.40 9.11 79.86
CA MET A 1 -41.43 9.33 81.32
C MET A 1 -41.11 8.01 82.00
N PHE A 2 -40.06 8.01 82.84
CA PHE A 2 -39.58 6.98 83.79
C PHE A 2 -39.42 5.53 83.28
N ILE A 3 -38.20 5.04 83.02
CA ILE A 3 -37.12 4.69 83.99
C ILE A 3 -37.60 3.64 85.00
N THR A 4 -36.98 2.45 84.99
CA THR A 4 -36.13 1.89 86.06
C THR A 4 -35.87 0.41 85.78
N LYS A 5 -34.61 -0.01 85.51
CA LYS A 5 -33.51 -0.30 86.48
C LYS A 5 -33.75 -1.66 87.17
N SER A 6 -32.77 -2.48 87.53
CA SER A 6 -31.30 -2.42 87.55
C SER A 6 -30.80 -3.64 88.33
N SER A 7 -29.64 -4.20 87.98
CA SER A 7 -28.47 -4.47 88.86
C SER A 7 -27.71 -5.71 88.35
N LYS A 8 -26.52 -5.59 87.71
CA LYS A 8 -25.14 -5.28 88.20
C LYS A 8 -24.45 -6.48 88.91
N PRO A 9 -23.10 -6.62 88.91
CA PRO A 9 -22.18 -6.59 87.76
C PRO A 9 -20.94 -7.55 87.86
N LYS A 10 -20.28 -7.74 86.72
CA LYS A 10 -18.83 -7.80 86.39
C LYS A 10 -17.83 -8.63 87.22
N ARG A 11 -17.08 -9.45 86.46
CA ARG A 11 -15.60 -9.38 86.43
C ARG A 11 -15.10 -9.32 84.97
N GLU A 12 -14.65 -8.14 84.56
CA GLU A 12 -13.76 -7.88 83.40
C GLU A 12 -12.33 -8.31 83.80
N THR A 13 -11.46 -8.76 82.89
CA THR A 13 -10.66 -7.90 81.99
C THR A 13 -10.23 -8.70 80.74
N ALA A 14 -10.61 -8.29 79.52
CA ALA A 14 -9.97 -7.29 78.63
C ALA A 14 -8.75 -7.86 77.89
N ALA A 15 -8.90 -8.26 76.61
CA ALA A 15 -8.77 -7.46 75.36
C ALA A 15 -7.28 -7.35 74.92
N ARG A 16 -6.88 -7.41 73.65
CA ARG A 16 -7.50 -6.94 72.39
C ARG A 16 -6.62 -7.36 71.18
N ARG A 17 -7.26 -7.41 69.99
CA ARG A 17 -6.76 -7.09 68.61
C ARG A 17 -5.96 -8.17 67.85
N GLN A 18 -6.55 -8.71 66.77
CA GLN A 18 -6.32 -8.40 65.32
C GLN A 18 -5.35 -9.45 64.75
N THR A 19 -5.43 -10.05 63.56
CA THR A 19 -6.35 -10.17 62.41
C THR A 19 -5.71 -11.27 61.55
N SER A 20 -6.52 -12.03 60.80
CA SER A 20 -6.23 -12.72 59.53
C SER A 20 -4.86 -13.41 59.32
N SER A 21 -4.89 -14.73 59.15
CA SER A 21 -4.28 -15.44 58.00
C SER A 21 -4.43 -16.95 58.16
N SER A 22 -5.15 -17.61 57.25
CA SER A 22 -4.94 -19.04 57.01
C SER A 22 -4.38 -19.21 55.60
N VAL A 23 -3.10 -19.52 55.60
CA VAL A 23 -2.27 -19.88 54.46
C VAL A 23 -2.72 -21.24 53.92
N PHE A 24 -3.07 -21.33 52.65
CA PHE A 24 -3.04 -22.59 51.88
C PHE A 24 -2.21 -22.38 50.62
N HIS A 25 -1.15 -23.19 50.50
CA HIS A 25 -0.16 -23.21 49.43
C HIS A 25 -0.85 -23.57 48.10
N PHE A 26 -0.76 -22.80 47.01
CA PHE A 26 0.42 -22.54 46.14
C PHE A 26 1.16 -23.80 45.71
N TRP A 27 0.66 -24.45 44.65
CA TRP A 27 1.37 -24.91 43.46
C TRP A 27 0.49 -25.93 42.74
N PHE A 28 -0.14 -25.57 41.62
CA PHE A 28 -0.48 -26.46 40.48
C PHE A 28 -1.27 -25.78 39.34
N ILE A 29 -1.32 -24.45 39.27
CA ILE A 29 -1.90 -23.73 38.11
C ILE A 29 -1.03 -22.50 37.82
N PRO A 30 0.11 -22.66 37.12
CA PRO A 30 0.25 -21.91 35.88
C PRO A 30 1.21 -22.62 34.89
N LEU A 31 0.74 -23.66 34.20
CA LEU A 31 1.49 -24.22 33.05
C LEU A 31 0.62 -24.55 31.84
N LEU A 32 -0.70 -24.36 31.94
CA LEU A 32 -1.66 -24.58 30.83
C LEU A 32 -2.35 -23.29 30.35
N LEU A 33 -2.18 -22.16 31.03
CA LEU A 33 -2.61 -20.83 30.56
C LEU A 33 -1.50 -20.03 29.86
N GLY A 34 -0.23 -20.42 30.02
CA GLY A 34 0.90 -19.83 29.29
C GLY A 34 1.04 -20.34 27.84
N ALA A 35 0.57 -21.56 27.55
CA ALA A 35 0.64 -22.14 26.20
C ALA A 35 -0.52 -21.69 25.29
N LEU A 36 -1.67 -21.28 25.84
CA LEU A 36 -2.77 -20.74 25.03
C LEU A 36 -2.56 -19.26 24.67
N LEU A 37 -1.89 -18.48 25.52
CA LEU A 37 -1.57 -17.06 25.28
C LEU A 37 -0.30 -16.82 24.45
N LEU A 38 0.57 -17.82 24.27
CA LEU A 38 1.70 -17.74 23.32
C LEU A 38 1.33 -18.09 21.87
N SER A 39 0.18 -18.73 21.64
CA SER A 39 -0.29 -19.07 20.29
C SER A 39 -0.91 -17.88 19.53
N HIS A 40 -1.21 -16.78 20.23
CA HIS A 40 -1.84 -15.59 19.65
C HIS A 40 -0.86 -14.44 19.37
N PHE A 41 0.44 -14.63 19.60
CA PHE A 41 1.48 -13.60 19.38
C PHE A 41 2.44 -13.88 18.21
N PHE A 42 2.25 -14.97 17.47
CA PHE A 42 3.07 -15.30 16.28
C PHE A 42 2.25 -15.73 15.05
N LEU A 43 1.06 -15.16 14.88
CA LEU A 43 0.49 -14.97 13.55
C LEU A 43 0.41 -13.46 13.32
N LYS A 44 1.58 -12.85 13.11
CA LYS A 44 1.60 -11.73 12.14
C LYS A 44 0.92 -12.29 10.89
N PRO A 45 -0.02 -11.58 10.25
CA PRO A 45 -0.38 -11.98 8.90
C PRO A 45 0.95 -12.09 8.17
N ALA A 46 1.28 -13.31 7.69
CA ALA A 46 2.30 -13.41 6.67
C ALA A 46 1.88 -12.35 5.66
N HIS A 47 2.77 -11.41 5.34
CA HIS A 47 2.57 -10.56 4.19
C HIS A 47 2.57 -11.53 3.00
N ARG A 48 1.40 -12.13 2.74
CA ARG A 48 1.07 -12.68 1.44
C ARG A 48 1.10 -11.45 0.56
N LEU A 49 2.26 -11.18 -0.01
CA LEU A 49 2.32 -10.52 -1.29
C LEU A 49 1.75 -11.54 -2.28
N ALA A 50 0.42 -11.67 -2.24
CA ALA A 50 -0.32 -12.44 -3.22
C ALA A 50 -0.29 -11.58 -4.48
N PHE A 51 0.74 -11.79 -5.31
CA PHE A 51 0.81 -11.23 -6.64
C PHE A 51 -0.20 -11.96 -7.52
N ALA A 52 -1.43 -11.47 -7.44
CA ALA A 52 -2.44 -11.62 -8.47
C ALA A 52 -2.69 -10.21 -9.00
N GLN A 53 -2.57 -10.03 -10.31
CA GLN A 53 -3.11 -8.90 -11.06
C GLN A 53 -4.43 -8.46 -10.41
N GLU A 54 -4.45 -7.34 -9.67
CA GLU A 54 -5.53 -6.88 -8.74
C GLU A 54 -6.93 -7.30 -9.24
N PRO A 55 -7.43 -8.51 -8.90
CA PRO A 55 -8.33 -9.21 -9.83
C PRO A 55 -9.78 -8.76 -9.70
N SER A 56 -10.09 -8.00 -8.66
CA SER A 56 -11.39 -7.36 -8.49
C SER A 56 -11.32 -6.43 -7.29
N PHE A 57 -11.41 -5.14 -7.54
CA PHE A 57 -11.67 -4.14 -6.51
C PHE A 57 -13.19 -4.05 -6.30
N THR A 58 -13.64 -4.08 -5.05
CA THR A 58 -15.06 -3.81 -4.72
C THR A 58 -15.13 -2.58 -3.83
N VAL A 59 -16.02 -1.64 -4.16
CA VAL A 59 -16.37 -0.56 -3.26
C VAL A 59 -17.08 -1.17 -2.06
N ALA A 60 -16.49 -1.12 -0.87
CA ALA A 60 -17.10 -1.66 0.35
C ALA A 60 -17.91 -0.60 1.09
N GLN A 61 -17.40 0.63 1.14
CA GLN A 61 -18.03 1.73 1.85
C GLN A 61 -18.04 3.01 1.01
N ARG A 62 -19.09 3.79 1.21
CA ARG A 62 -19.26 5.16 0.69
C ARG A 62 -19.88 6.00 1.80
N GLU A 63 -19.21 7.06 2.19
CA GLU A 63 -19.66 7.99 3.24
C GLU A 63 -19.39 9.41 2.78
N ASP A 64 -20.20 10.39 3.19
CA ASP A 64 -19.88 11.78 2.88
C ASP A 64 -18.83 12.32 3.85
N PHE A 65 -18.02 13.29 3.39
CA PHE A 65 -17.14 14.02 4.29
C PHE A 65 -17.94 14.61 5.47
N PRO A 66 -17.47 14.40 6.71
CA PRO A 66 -18.02 15.11 7.85
C PRO A 66 -17.96 16.62 7.60
N GLY A 67 -19.00 17.35 8.02
CA GLY A 67 -19.01 18.80 7.88
C GLY A 67 -19.79 19.38 6.70
N GLY A 68 -20.60 18.56 6.02
CA GLY A 68 -21.73 19.04 5.21
C GLY A 68 -21.45 19.27 3.72
N GLN A 69 -20.28 18.90 3.21
CA GLN A 69 -19.95 19.00 1.78
C GLN A 69 -20.84 18.16 0.85
N GLN A 70 -21.52 17.12 1.36
CA GLN A 70 -22.19 16.08 0.55
C GLN A 70 -21.28 15.43 -0.52
N ILE A 71 -19.96 15.50 -0.31
CA ILE A 71 -18.98 14.88 -1.21
C ILE A 71 -18.60 13.52 -0.63
N PRO A 72 -18.73 12.44 -1.40
CA PRO A 72 -18.45 11.12 -0.88
C PRO A 72 -16.96 10.82 -0.81
N MET A 73 -16.61 9.91 0.09
CA MET A 73 -15.35 9.20 0.18
C MET A 73 -15.62 7.71 0.13
N TRP A 74 -14.73 6.96 -0.52
CA TRP A 74 -14.91 5.53 -0.76
C TRP A 74 -13.80 4.71 -0.13
N THR A 75 -14.15 3.53 0.37
CA THR A 75 -13.20 2.56 0.87
C THR A 75 -13.46 1.23 0.19
N ALA A 76 -12.39 0.58 -0.23
CA ALA A 76 -12.42 -0.72 -0.88
C ALA A 76 -12.55 -1.88 0.11
N SER A 77 -12.84 -3.07 -0.39
CA SER A 77 -12.98 -4.29 0.41
C SER A 77 -11.72 -4.71 1.17
N ASP A 78 -10.54 -4.31 0.69
CA ASP A 78 -9.25 -4.53 1.35
C ASP A 78 -8.86 -3.38 2.31
N GLY A 79 -9.73 -2.37 2.46
CA GLY A 79 -9.49 -1.18 3.26
C GLY A 79 -8.85 -0.02 2.49
N THR A 80 -8.48 -0.19 1.23
CA THR A 80 -7.82 0.87 0.44
C THR A 80 -8.72 2.09 0.26
N TYR A 81 -8.15 3.29 0.44
CA TYR A 81 -8.86 4.54 0.19
C TYR A 81 -8.96 4.82 -1.30
N LEU A 82 -10.15 5.25 -1.72
CA LEU A 82 -10.50 5.59 -3.07
C LEU A 82 -10.90 7.06 -3.15
N TYR A 83 -10.40 7.74 -4.18
CA TYR A 83 -10.61 9.16 -4.42
C TYR A 83 -11.28 9.38 -5.77
N CYS A 84 -12.26 10.25 -5.85
CA CYS A 84 -12.94 10.56 -7.10
C CYS A 84 -11.96 11.12 -8.15
N GLY A 85 -11.89 10.45 -9.29
CA GLY A 85 -11.07 10.85 -10.44
C GLY A 85 -11.79 11.70 -11.48
N ASP A 86 -13.10 11.94 -11.33
CA ASP A 86 -13.90 12.75 -12.23
C ASP A 86 -14.80 13.70 -11.43
N GLU A 87 -14.40 14.97 -11.37
CA GLU A 87 -15.09 15.99 -10.59
C GLU A 87 -16.56 16.14 -11.00
N PHE A 88 -16.92 15.97 -12.27
CA PHE A 88 -18.31 16.16 -12.70
C PHE A 88 -19.15 14.87 -12.63
N ASN A 89 -18.51 13.74 -12.32
CA ASN A 89 -19.15 12.44 -12.19
C ASN A 89 -18.76 11.71 -10.89
N HIS A 90 -19.13 12.30 -9.75
CA HIS A 90 -18.63 11.88 -8.43
C HIS A 90 -19.64 11.11 -7.54
N TYR A 91 -20.79 10.69 -8.09
CA TYR A 91 -21.85 9.99 -7.31
C TYR A 91 -22.19 8.57 -7.80
N GLY A 92 -21.46 8.07 -8.81
CA GLY A 92 -21.81 6.84 -9.52
C GLY A 92 -21.36 5.53 -8.84
N ALA A 93 -20.36 5.58 -7.96
CA ALA A 93 -19.81 4.41 -7.29
C ALA A 93 -20.52 4.16 -5.94
N TRP A 94 -21.14 2.98 -5.80
CA TRP A 94 -21.88 2.57 -4.60
C TRP A 94 -21.29 1.30 -3.99
N PRO A 95 -21.51 1.03 -2.69
CA PRO A 95 -21.13 -0.23 -2.07
C PRO A 95 -21.59 -1.44 -2.88
N GLY A 96 -20.71 -2.42 -3.06
CA GLY A 96 -20.90 -3.59 -3.92
C GLY A 96 -20.50 -3.38 -5.38
N ALA A 97 -20.12 -2.17 -5.81
CA ALA A 97 -19.64 -1.94 -7.16
C ALA A 97 -18.31 -2.67 -7.41
N THR A 98 -18.32 -3.57 -8.38
CA THR A 98 -17.13 -4.21 -8.96
C THR A 98 -16.70 -3.49 -10.22
N GLY A 99 -15.48 -3.74 -10.69
CA GLY A 99 -14.96 -3.08 -11.88
C GLY A 99 -13.55 -3.51 -12.24
N SER A 100 -12.93 -2.74 -13.13
CA SER A 100 -11.57 -2.99 -13.61
C SER A 100 -10.60 -1.96 -13.06
N VAL A 101 -9.37 -2.38 -12.79
CA VAL A 101 -8.26 -1.47 -12.51
C VAL A 101 -7.49 -1.23 -13.81
N ILE A 102 -7.31 0.03 -14.18
CA ILE A 102 -6.62 0.44 -15.41
C ILE A 102 -5.49 1.43 -15.11
N ASP A 103 -4.66 1.67 -16.13
CA ASP A 103 -3.75 2.81 -16.14
C ASP A 103 -4.58 4.09 -16.39
N PRO A 104 -4.46 5.13 -15.55
CA PRO A 104 -5.16 6.40 -15.77
C PRO A 104 -4.94 7.02 -17.15
N GLN A 105 -3.76 6.85 -17.76
CA GLN A 105 -3.45 7.37 -19.09
C GLN A 105 -4.34 6.76 -20.18
N SER A 106 -4.87 5.55 -19.96
CA SER A 106 -5.76 4.87 -20.90
C SER A 106 -7.23 5.31 -20.81
N TYR A 107 -7.61 6.10 -19.81
CA TYR A 107 -8.99 6.53 -19.60
C TYR A 107 -9.35 7.75 -20.46
N THR A 108 -10.43 7.64 -21.24
CA THR A 108 -10.81 8.62 -22.28
C THR A 108 -12.22 9.19 -22.11
N LYS A 109 -12.83 9.01 -20.94
CA LYS A 109 -14.25 9.33 -20.71
C LYS A 109 -14.48 10.22 -19.51
N LEU A 110 -13.56 11.16 -19.25
CA LEU A 110 -13.80 12.22 -18.28
C LEU A 110 -15.00 13.06 -18.69
N THR A 111 -15.70 13.53 -17.68
CA THR A 111 -16.87 14.40 -17.80
C THR A 111 -16.39 15.85 -17.75
N SER A 112 -16.82 16.67 -18.70
CA SER A 112 -16.59 18.12 -18.67
C SER A 112 -17.68 18.85 -17.88
N ALA A 113 -17.48 20.14 -17.59
CA ALA A 113 -18.43 20.97 -16.84
C ALA A 113 -19.84 21.05 -17.45
N ASN A 114 -19.98 20.83 -18.76
CA ASN A 114 -21.27 20.77 -19.46
C ASN A 114 -21.86 19.35 -19.55
N GLY A 115 -21.23 18.35 -18.92
CA GLY A 115 -21.68 16.96 -18.89
C GLY A 115 -21.24 16.10 -20.07
N THR A 116 -20.47 16.64 -21.02
CA THR A 116 -19.95 15.84 -22.15
C THR A 116 -18.92 14.83 -21.67
N ARG A 117 -19.04 13.58 -22.15
CA ARG A 117 -18.09 12.49 -21.91
C ARG A 117 -17.09 12.41 -23.06
N GLY A 118 -15.79 12.39 -22.76
CA GLY A 118 -14.75 12.21 -23.78
C GLY A 118 -13.36 12.78 -23.46
N GLY A 119 -13.14 13.27 -22.24
CA GLY A 119 -11.84 13.84 -21.84
C GLY A 119 -10.83 12.80 -21.38
N THR A 120 -9.55 13.16 -21.48
CA THR A 120 -8.39 12.42 -20.96
C THR A 120 -7.64 13.28 -19.95
N TYR A 121 -6.89 12.65 -19.03
CA TYR A 121 -5.93 13.38 -18.22
C TYR A 121 -4.72 13.80 -19.06
N THR A 122 -4.17 14.98 -18.83
CA THR A 122 -2.88 15.37 -19.45
C THR A 122 -1.71 14.69 -18.73
N ASN A 123 -0.56 14.58 -19.39
CA ASN A 123 0.64 14.03 -18.74
C ASN A 123 1.09 14.83 -17.51
N GLU A 124 0.89 16.16 -17.52
CA GLU A 124 1.17 17.00 -16.36
C GLU A 124 0.21 16.71 -15.20
N GLN A 125 -1.09 16.59 -15.50
CA GLN A 125 -2.09 16.20 -14.50
C GLN A 125 -1.78 14.83 -13.91
N LEU A 126 -1.41 13.85 -14.72
CA LEU A 126 -1.07 12.52 -14.23
C LEU A 126 0.13 12.54 -13.28
N ARG A 127 1.18 13.33 -13.57
CA ARG A 127 2.31 13.50 -12.65
C ARG A 127 1.89 14.19 -11.34
N ALA A 128 1.04 15.21 -11.41
CA ALA A 128 0.54 15.88 -10.20
C ALA A 128 -0.37 14.94 -9.37
N ILE A 129 -1.21 14.14 -10.03
CA ILE A 129 -2.07 13.13 -9.41
C ILE A 129 -1.22 12.05 -8.73
N ASP A 130 -0.17 11.57 -9.37
CA ASP A 130 0.81 10.63 -8.79
C ASP A 130 1.41 11.17 -7.48
N TYR A 131 1.82 12.44 -7.47
CA TYR A 131 2.30 13.12 -6.27
C TYR A 131 1.24 13.14 -5.16
N ILE A 132 0.01 13.55 -5.51
CA ILE A 132 -1.09 13.64 -4.54
C ILE A 132 -1.46 12.27 -3.98
N ILE A 133 -1.50 11.23 -4.81
CA ILE A 133 -1.82 9.87 -4.37
C ILE A 133 -0.71 9.30 -3.50
N TYR A 134 0.56 9.61 -3.80
CA TYR A 134 1.70 9.15 -3.00
C TYR A 134 1.78 9.81 -1.61
N HIS A 135 1.58 11.13 -1.56
CA HIS A 135 1.73 11.93 -0.33
C HIS A 135 0.43 12.12 0.44
N GLY A 136 -0.71 11.85 -0.19
CA GLY A 136 -2.03 11.98 0.40
C GLY A 136 -2.35 10.87 1.40
N ALA A 137 -3.58 10.91 1.90
CA ALA A 137 -4.03 9.95 2.89
C ALA A 137 -4.16 8.55 2.27
N THR A 138 -3.60 7.54 2.94
CA THR A 138 -3.72 6.12 2.56
C THR A 138 -4.17 5.30 3.76
N ALA A 139 -4.81 4.16 3.52
CA ALA A 139 -5.30 3.31 4.61
C ALA A 139 -4.19 2.59 5.39
N SER A 140 -3.08 2.23 4.70
CA SER A 140 -1.95 1.50 5.27
C SER A 140 -0.99 2.40 6.07
N ARG A 141 -1.02 3.71 5.81
CA ARG A 141 -0.31 4.75 6.55
C ARG A 141 -1.24 5.94 6.59
N GLU A 142 -1.93 6.13 7.72
CA GLU A 142 -2.63 7.37 8.01
C GLU A 142 -1.57 8.46 8.16
N LYS A 143 -1.06 8.92 7.01
CA LYS A 143 -0.02 9.92 6.88
C LYS A 143 -0.62 11.24 7.32
N ASP A 144 0.20 12.00 8.02
CA ASP A 144 -0.02 13.42 8.19
C ASP A 144 -0.02 14.08 6.80
N VAL A 145 -1.14 14.71 6.45
CA VAL A 145 -1.27 15.52 5.23
C VAL A 145 -1.37 16.97 5.68
N TYR A 146 -0.23 17.66 5.69
CA TYR A 146 -0.09 19.05 6.14
C TYR A 146 -0.62 19.31 7.56
N GLY A 147 -0.34 18.42 8.51
CA GLY A 147 -0.79 18.55 9.91
C GLY A 147 -2.15 17.91 10.22
N TYR A 148 -2.77 17.22 9.25
CA TYR A 148 -4.08 16.61 9.39
C TYR A 148 -4.06 15.10 9.17
N THR A 149 -4.95 14.39 9.88
CA THR A 149 -5.21 12.95 9.75
C THR A 149 -6.70 12.68 9.53
N GLY A 150 -7.09 11.41 9.40
CA GLY A 150 -8.48 10.98 9.28
C GLY A 150 -9.20 11.58 8.08
N TRP A 151 -10.48 11.90 8.27
CA TRP A 151 -11.33 12.43 7.20
C TRP A 151 -10.84 13.77 6.66
N LYS A 152 -10.16 14.61 7.47
CA LYS A 152 -9.61 15.90 7.02
C LYS A 152 -8.47 15.69 6.04
N ALA A 153 -7.57 14.75 6.31
CA ALA A 153 -6.49 14.39 5.39
C ALA A 153 -7.03 13.83 4.06
N ARG A 154 -8.09 13.00 4.14
CA ARG A 154 -8.80 12.50 2.95
C ARG A 154 -9.47 13.62 2.16
N ALA A 155 -10.05 14.62 2.84
CA ALA A 155 -10.64 15.78 2.19
C ALA A 155 -9.57 16.61 1.47
N ILE A 156 -8.47 16.93 2.15
CA ILE A 156 -7.34 17.66 1.54
C ILE A 156 -6.83 16.94 0.29
N THR A 157 -6.69 15.62 0.36
CA THR A 157 -6.28 14.77 -0.78
C THR A 157 -7.30 14.83 -1.94
N GLN A 158 -8.60 14.67 -1.65
CA GLN A 158 -9.65 14.68 -2.66
C GLN A 158 -9.75 16.03 -3.40
N PHE A 159 -9.72 17.13 -2.65
CA PHE A 159 -9.88 18.46 -3.23
C PHE A 159 -8.62 18.91 -3.98
N ALA A 160 -7.43 18.52 -3.53
CA ALA A 160 -6.20 18.74 -4.30
C ALA A 160 -6.23 17.99 -5.65
N LEU A 161 -6.75 16.76 -5.69
CA LEU A 161 -6.94 16.02 -6.95
C LEU A 161 -7.85 16.77 -7.92
N TRP A 162 -9.00 17.25 -7.44
CA TRP A 162 -9.91 18.04 -8.28
C TRP A 162 -9.31 19.37 -8.70
N ALA A 163 -8.51 20.02 -7.85
CA ALA A 163 -7.78 21.23 -8.21
C ALA A 163 -6.83 21.01 -9.39
N VAL A 164 -6.13 19.87 -9.43
CA VAL A 164 -5.30 19.46 -10.58
C VAL A 164 -6.14 19.26 -11.84
N MET A 165 -7.30 18.61 -11.73
CA MET A 165 -8.19 18.37 -12.88
C MET A 165 -8.76 19.67 -13.46
N ARG A 166 -9.09 20.62 -12.57
CA ARG A 166 -9.66 21.92 -12.93
C ARG A 166 -8.60 22.94 -13.37
N GLY A 167 -7.38 22.83 -12.86
CA GLY A 167 -6.33 23.86 -13.00
C GLY A 167 -6.59 25.09 -12.13
N GLU A 168 -7.42 24.96 -11.09
CA GLU A 168 -7.84 26.06 -10.21
C GLU A 168 -8.04 25.48 -8.81
N ALA A 169 -7.26 25.95 -7.84
CA ALA A 169 -7.29 25.41 -6.48
C ALA A 169 -8.08 26.28 -5.50
N HIS A 170 -8.06 27.60 -5.66
CA HIS A 170 -8.60 28.52 -4.67
C HIS A 170 -10.13 28.42 -4.57
N ALA A 171 -10.84 28.49 -5.70
CA ALA A 171 -12.29 28.39 -5.74
C ALA A 171 -12.78 27.00 -5.27
N LEU A 172 -12.01 25.95 -5.54
CA LEU A 172 -12.27 24.62 -4.98
C LEU A 172 -12.04 24.58 -3.47
N ALA A 173 -10.93 25.11 -2.98
CA ALA A 173 -10.60 25.15 -1.57
C ALA A 173 -11.67 25.90 -0.77
N VAL A 174 -12.07 27.11 -1.20
CA VAL A 174 -13.08 27.91 -0.49
C VAL A 174 -14.50 27.33 -0.56
N SER A 175 -14.76 26.34 -1.45
CA SER A 175 -16.02 25.61 -1.48
C SER A 175 -16.18 24.64 -0.30
N VAL A 176 -15.07 24.33 0.39
CA VAL A 176 -15.05 23.48 1.58
C VAL A 176 -15.51 24.29 2.80
N PRO A 177 -16.61 23.97 3.49
CA PRO A 177 -17.06 24.69 4.68
C PRO A 177 -16.02 24.81 5.82
N GLN A 178 -15.08 23.89 5.92
CA GLN A 178 -14.00 23.96 6.92
C GLN A 178 -12.85 24.83 6.41
N ALA A 179 -12.84 26.11 6.83
CA ALA A 179 -11.85 27.10 6.44
C ALA A 179 -10.40 26.68 6.74
N GLU A 180 -10.19 25.88 7.78
CA GLU A 180 -8.86 25.38 8.12
C GLU A 180 -8.25 24.45 7.07
N LEU A 181 -9.07 23.90 6.16
CA LEU A 181 -8.63 23.02 5.09
C LEU A 181 -8.24 23.78 3.81
N HIS A 182 -8.59 25.06 3.69
CA HIS A 182 -8.37 25.82 2.44
C HIS A 182 -6.89 25.91 2.08
N GLN A 183 -6.07 26.36 3.03
CA GLN A 183 -4.62 26.51 2.83
C GLN A 183 -3.92 25.17 2.55
N PRO A 184 -4.17 24.07 3.29
CA PRO A 184 -3.64 22.76 2.94
C PRO A 184 -4.01 22.26 1.55
N ILE A 185 -5.23 22.51 1.07
CA ILE A 185 -5.67 22.12 -0.28
C ILE A 185 -4.87 22.88 -1.34
N GLU A 186 -4.77 24.20 -1.20
CA GLU A 186 -4.01 25.06 -2.12
C GLU A 186 -2.52 24.69 -2.13
N GLN A 187 -1.95 24.44 -0.94
CA GLN A 187 -0.55 24.04 -0.81
C GLN A 187 -0.30 22.69 -1.47
N PHE A 188 -1.17 21.70 -1.24
CA PHE A 188 -0.99 20.38 -1.83
C PHE A 188 -1.08 20.40 -3.36
N TYR A 189 -2.04 21.16 -3.90
CA TYR A 189 -2.11 21.43 -5.33
C TYR A 189 -0.82 22.08 -5.84
N SER A 190 -0.33 23.13 -5.16
CA SER A 190 0.88 23.84 -5.57
C SER A 190 2.11 22.92 -5.58
N ASP A 191 2.28 22.09 -4.54
CA ASP A 191 3.39 21.15 -4.45
C ASP A 191 3.32 20.09 -5.55
N ALA A 192 2.13 19.57 -5.84
CA ALA A 192 1.89 18.61 -6.91
C ALA A 192 2.18 19.19 -8.30
N MET A 193 1.76 20.42 -8.56
CA MET A 193 2.02 21.11 -9.84
C MET A 193 3.51 21.45 -9.99
N ASN A 194 4.18 21.91 -8.93
CA ASN A 194 5.63 22.13 -8.94
C ASN A 194 6.41 20.84 -9.25
N TYR A 195 6.02 19.72 -8.64
CA TYR A 195 6.55 18.40 -8.96
C TYR A 195 6.30 18.03 -10.43
N ALA A 196 5.08 18.22 -10.94
CA ALA A 196 4.73 17.88 -12.31
C ALA A 196 5.47 18.72 -13.36
N GLN A 197 5.74 20.00 -13.07
CA GLN A 197 6.47 20.94 -13.93
C GLN A 197 7.97 20.66 -13.97
N THR A 198 8.52 20.09 -12.89
CA THR A 198 9.93 19.64 -12.83
C THR A 198 10.12 18.22 -13.39
N ASN A 199 9.15 17.74 -14.20
CA ASN A 199 9.04 16.39 -14.78
C ASN A 199 8.86 15.23 -13.79
N GLY A 200 8.76 15.51 -12.49
CA GLY A 200 8.58 14.49 -11.47
C GLY A 200 9.67 13.41 -11.46
N GLY A 201 9.36 12.26 -10.86
CA GLY A 201 10.24 11.11 -10.82
C GLY A 201 9.82 10.06 -9.80
N SER A 202 10.71 9.11 -9.57
CA SER A 202 10.56 8.12 -8.50
C SER A 202 10.74 8.78 -7.13
N PRO A 203 9.96 8.39 -6.10
CA PRO A 203 9.07 7.23 -6.05
C PRO A 203 7.61 7.49 -6.46
N GLU A 204 7.21 8.71 -6.78
CA GLU A 204 5.81 9.07 -7.04
C GLU A 204 5.33 8.66 -8.45
N ASN A 205 6.22 8.56 -9.43
CA ASN A 205 5.85 8.24 -10.81
C ASN A 205 5.12 6.88 -10.94
N GLY A 206 3.94 6.90 -11.57
CA GLY A 206 3.13 5.74 -11.95
C GLY A 206 2.37 5.07 -10.79
N VAL A 207 2.23 5.74 -9.65
CA VAL A 207 1.64 5.14 -8.44
C VAL A 207 0.13 5.22 -8.44
N ALA A 208 -0.46 6.22 -9.10
CA ALA A 208 -1.89 6.36 -9.18
C ALA A 208 -2.46 5.30 -10.15
N ARG A 209 -3.41 4.50 -9.65
CA ARG A 209 -4.20 3.59 -10.48
C ARG A 209 -5.65 4.00 -10.46
N LEU A 210 -6.37 3.67 -11.53
CA LEU A 210 -7.77 4.04 -11.69
C LEU A 210 -8.65 2.79 -11.60
N PHE A 211 -9.54 2.78 -10.63
CA PHE A 211 -10.63 1.82 -10.56
C PHE A 211 -11.85 2.36 -11.31
N VAL A 212 -12.37 1.56 -12.25
CA VAL A 212 -13.52 1.87 -13.09
C VAL A 212 -14.63 0.86 -12.82
N PRO A 213 -15.61 1.21 -11.96
CA PRO A 213 -16.84 0.45 -11.78
C PRO A 213 -17.50 0.02 -13.09
N THR A 214 -18.06 -1.20 -13.11
CA THR A 214 -18.79 -1.72 -14.25
C THR A 214 -19.88 -0.75 -14.71
N GLY A 215 -19.95 -0.53 -16.03
CA GLY A 215 -20.83 0.47 -16.62
C GLY A 215 -20.27 1.88 -16.60
N ASP A 216 -19.02 2.06 -16.14
CA ASP A 216 -18.27 3.31 -16.28
C ASP A 216 -18.98 4.52 -15.63
N LYS A 217 -19.62 4.21 -14.49
CA LYS A 217 -20.50 5.11 -13.74
C LYS A 217 -19.74 6.22 -13.03
N GLN A 218 -18.49 5.99 -12.67
CA GLN A 218 -17.57 6.91 -12.01
C GLN A 218 -16.17 6.31 -12.13
N VAL A 219 -15.12 7.09 -11.89
CA VAL A 219 -13.75 6.58 -11.75
C VAL A 219 -13.15 7.00 -10.43
N LEU A 220 -12.35 6.11 -9.84
CA LEU A 220 -11.77 6.30 -8.51
C LEU A 220 -10.26 6.03 -8.57
N PHE A 221 -9.46 7.05 -8.26
CA PHE A 221 -8.03 6.89 -8.03
C PHE A 221 -7.75 6.19 -6.71
N PHE A 222 -6.66 5.43 -6.68
CA PHE A 222 -6.09 4.89 -5.46
C PHE A 222 -4.58 4.74 -5.62
N PHE A 223 -3.91 4.57 -4.47
CA PHE A 223 -2.50 4.23 -4.45
C PHE A 223 -2.33 2.78 -4.90
N GLY A 224 -1.89 2.60 -6.15
CA GLY A 224 -1.59 1.30 -6.70
C GLY A 224 -0.34 0.71 -6.06
N GLN A 225 -0.27 -0.62 -6.04
CA GLN A 225 0.94 -1.31 -5.63
C GLN A 225 2.10 -0.92 -6.58
N GLN A 226 3.14 -0.32 -6.01
CA GLN A 226 4.34 0.00 -6.78
C GLN A 226 5.04 -1.29 -7.20
N SER A 227 5.23 -1.45 -8.50
CA SER A 227 6.02 -2.53 -9.05
C SER A 227 7.07 -2.01 -10.04
N GLY A 228 8.14 -2.76 -10.21
CA GLY A 228 9.19 -2.52 -11.19
C GLY A 228 9.45 -3.77 -12.01
N SER A 229 10.46 -3.71 -12.88
CA SER A 229 10.92 -4.87 -13.64
C SER A 229 12.40 -5.16 -13.41
N LEU A 230 12.77 -6.42 -13.59
CA LEU A 230 14.13 -6.91 -13.49
C LEU A 230 14.52 -7.53 -14.82
N LYS A 231 15.54 -6.97 -15.46
CA LYS A 231 16.26 -7.61 -16.57
C LYS A 231 17.57 -8.20 -16.09
N ILE A 232 17.77 -9.45 -16.44
CA ILE A 232 19.03 -10.16 -16.23
C ILE A 232 19.72 -10.35 -17.57
N THR A 233 21.02 -10.11 -17.60
CA THR A 233 21.90 -10.51 -18.71
C THR A 233 23.06 -11.32 -18.16
N LYS A 234 23.31 -12.49 -18.73
CA LYS A 234 24.49 -13.31 -18.42
C LYS A 234 25.57 -13.08 -19.47
N SER A 235 26.83 -13.05 -19.05
CA SER A 235 27.99 -12.92 -19.95
C SER A 235 29.16 -13.75 -19.46
N SER A 236 29.99 -14.19 -20.41
CA SER A 236 31.16 -15.02 -20.11
C SER A 236 32.34 -14.18 -19.61
N LEU A 237 33.11 -14.68 -18.64
CA LEU A 237 34.41 -14.13 -18.22
C LEU A 237 35.53 -14.49 -19.20
N LEU A 238 35.34 -15.54 -20.01
CA LEU A 238 36.30 -16.02 -21.01
C LEU A 238 35.63 -16.05 -22.39
N PRO A 239 35.28 -14.88 -22.96
CA PRO A 239 34.60 -14.82 -24.25
C PRO A 239 35.43 -15.44 -25.37
N ASP A 240 36.77 -15.40 -25.31
CA ASP A 240 37.65 -16.00 -26.33
C ASP A 240 37.53 -17.53 -26.40
N VAL A 241 37.12 -18.18 -25.31
CA VAL A 241 36.93 -19.64 -25.24
C VAL A 241 35.49 -20.03 -25.60
N THR A 242 34.54 -19.18 -25.24
CA THR A 242 33.11 -19.51 -25.19
C THR A 242 32.31 -18.94 -26.36
N SER A 243 32.75 -17.83 -26.96
CA SER A 243 32.08 -17.22 -28.11
C SER A 243 32.31 -18.07 -29.36
N ASN A 244 31.26 -18.25 -30.18
CA ASN A 244 31.29 -19.08 -31.38
C ASN A 244 31.71 -20.54 -31.14
N ASN A 245 31.49 -21.05 -29.92
CA ASN A 245 31.81 -22.41 -29.53
C ASN A 245 30.52 -23.18 -29.23
N GLU A 246 30.23 -24.24 -29.98
CA GLU A 246 29.00 -25.02 -29.87
C GLU A 246 28.82 -25.74 -28.51
N HIS A 247 29.89 -25.87 -27.73
CA HIS A 247 29.83 -26.46 -26.39
C HIS A 247 29.32 -25.48 -25.33
N TYR A 248 29.18 -24.20 -25.67
CA TYR A 248 28.73 -23.15 -24.76
C TYR A 248 27.49 -22.44 -25.31
N ALA A 249 26.51 -22.21 -24.45
CA ALA A 249 25.35 -21.37 -24.75
C ALA A 249 24.97 -20.57 -23.51
N LEU A 250 24.41 -19.38 -23.69
CA LEU A 250 23.81 -18.60 -22.60
C LEU A 250 22.30 -18.86 -22.46
N GLU A 251 21.67 -19.35 -23.54
CA GLU A 251 20.26 -19.73 -23.59
C GLU A 251 19.95 -20.84 -22.59
N GLY A 252 18.77 -20.77 -21.99
CA GLY A 252 18.24 -21.82 -21.11
C GLY A 252 18.74 -21.77 -19.66
N ALA A 253 19.57 -20.78 -19.29
CA ALA A 253 19.84 -20.54 -17.88
C ALA A 253 18.55 -20.10 -17.17
N ILE A 254 18.29 -20.64 -15.98
CA ILE A 254 17.07 -20.33 -15.21
C ILE A 254 17.43 -19.62 -13.92
N TYR A 255 16.80 -18.47 -13.67
CA TYR A 255 16.93 -17.70 -12.43
C TYR A 255 15.60 -17.66 -11.70
N GLY A 256 15.61 -17.89 -10.39
CA GLY A 256 14.49 -17.59 -9.50
C GLY A 256 14.66 -16.20 -8.89
N VAL A 257 13.56 -15.48 -8.74
CA VAL A 257 13.49 -14.18 -8.06
C VAL A 257 12.61 -14.35 -6.82
N TYR A 258 13.09 -13.93 -5.65
CA TYR A 258 12.50 -14.22 -4.34
C TYR A 258 12.33 -12.95 -3.51
N SER A 259 11.35 -12.95 -2.60
CA SER A 259 11.16 -11.83 -1.66
C SER A 259 12.04 -11.91 -0.40
N ASP A 260 12.72 -13.04 -0.18
CA ASP A 260 13.57 -13.29 0.99
C ASP A 260 14.93 -13.86 0.58
N GLU A 261 15.95 -13.55 1.38
CA GLU A 261 17.33 -13.96 1.15
C GLU A 261 17.51 -15.48 1.16
N SER A 262 16.74 -16.19 1.98
CA SER A 262 16.74 -17.65 2.03
C SER A 262 16.16 -18.31 0.77
N CYS A 263 15.64 -17.53 -0.18
CA CYS A 263 15.07 -18.00 -1.44
C CYS A 263 13.93 -19.01 -1.23
N THR A 264 13.03 -18.73 -0.29
CA THR A 264 11.89 -19.62 0.06
C THR A 264 10.57 -19.16 -0.54
N ASN A 265 10.39 -17.85 -0.76
CA ASN A 265 9.18 -17.25 -1.33
C ASN A 265 9.47 -16.76 -2.75
N LEU A 266 9.11 -17.59 -3.74
CA LEU A 266 9.32 -17.29 -5.16
C LEU A 266 8.32 -16.22 -5.64
N LEU A 267 8.85 -15.15 -6.23
CA LEU A 267 8.10 -14.09 -6.92
C LEU A 267 7.93 -14.41 -8.42
N GLY A 268 8.92 -15.06 -9.03
CA GLY A 268 8.86 -15.49 -10.41
C GLY A 268 10.18 -16.11 -10.89
N SER A 269 10.20 -16.59 -12.13
CA SER A 269 11.37 -17.21 -12.74
C SER A 269 11.67 -16.63 -14.12
N LEU A 270 12.96 -16.56 -14.46
CA LEU A 270 13.48 -16.06 -15.72
C LEU A 270 14.24 -17.18 -16.43
N THR A 271 13.92 -17.42 -17.71
CA THR A 271 14.71 -18.31 -18.58
C THR A 271 15.38 -17.46 -19.65
N LEU A 272 16.71 -17.49 -19.72
CA LEU A 272 17.46 -16.67 -20.66
C LEU A 272 17.25 -17.12 -22.10
N ASP A 273 17.06 -16.15 -23.00
CA ASP A 273 17.00 -16.35 -24.43
C ASP A 273 18.40 -16.54 -25.05
N LYS A 274 18.47 -16.65 -26.38
CA LYS A 274 19.72 -16.77 -27.15
C LYS A 274 20.70 -15.61 -26.96
N SER A 275 20.21 -14.43 -26.61
CA SER A 275 21.04 -13.27 -26.28
C SER A 275 21.61 -13.31 -24.87
N GLY A 276 21.24 -14.34 -24.09
CA GLY A 276 21.61 -14.48 -22.68
C GLY A 276 20.85 -13.50 -21.80
N SER A 277 19.63 -13.09 -22.18
CA SER A 277 18.84 -12.13 -21.43
C SER A 277 17.40 -12.59 -21.18
N ALA A 278 16.79 -12.07 -20.13
CA ALA A 278 15.35 -12.19 -19.86
C ALA A 278 14.87 -11.06 -18.95
N THR A 279 13.58 -10.72 -19.01
CA THR A 279 12.95 -9.68 -18.19
C THR A 279 11.75 -10.24 -17.41
N LEU A 280 11.68 -9.94 -16.11
CA LEU A 280 10.54 -10.22 -15.24
C LEU A 280 9.89 -8.89 -14.85
N ASN A 281 8.60 -8.73 -15.13
CA ASN A 281 7.83 -7.52 -14.82
C ASN A 281 7.05 -7.68 -13.50
N GLU A 282 6.43 -6.59 -13.04
CA GLU A 282 5.50 -6.56 -11.91
C GLU A 282 6.11 -7.03 -10.56
N LEU A 283 7.41 -6.83 -10.38
CA LEU A 283 8.09 -7.11 -9.11
C LEU A 283 7.82 -6.02 -8.07
N PRO A 284 7.68 -6.34 -6.78
CA PRO A 284 7.54 -5.31 -5.74
C PRO A 284 8.73 -4.36 -5.75
N VAL A 285 8.47 -3.06 -5.62
CA VAL A 285 9.53 -2.09 -5.29
C VAL A 285 10.12 -2.44 -3.91
N GLY A 286 11.44 -2.47 -3.83
CA GLY A 286 12.16 -2.94 -2.65
C GLY A 286 13.31 -3.86 -3.02
N THR A 287 13.88 -4.55 -2.03
CA THR A 287 14.94 -5.53 -2.28
C THR A 287 14.32 -6.89 -2.60
N VAL A 288 14.71 -7.47 -3.73
CA VAL A 288 14.46 -8.87 -4.09
C VAL A 288 15.78 -9.63 -4.14
N TYR A 289 15.70 -10.95 -4.14
CA TYR A 289 16.85 -11.83 -4.15
C TYR A 289 16.80 -12.72 -5.39
N VAL A 290 17.90 -12.78 -6.14
CA VAL A 290 17.98 -13.50 -7.41
C VAL A 290 18.98 -14.63 -7.28
N LYS A 291 18.60 -15.84 -7.68
CA LYS A 291 19.44 -17.03 -7.62
C LYS A 291 19.40 -17.80 -8.94
N GLU A 292 20.56 -18.17 -9.48
CA GLU A 292 20.62 -19.11 -10.60
C GLU A 292 20.23 -20.51 -10.11
N THR A 293 19.26 -21.12 -10.77
CA THR A 293 18.70 -22.44 -10.42
C THR A 293 19.05 -23.51 -11.44
N ALA A 294 19.34 -23.11 -12.68
CA ALA A 294 19.89 -23.98 -13.71
C ALA A 294 20.93 -23.20 -14.53
N ALA A 295 22.13 -23.77 -14.65
CA ALA A 295 23.18 -23.22 -15.48
C ALA A 295 22.90 -23.54 -16.96
N PRO A 296 23.30 -22.68 -17.90
CA PRO A 296 23.18 -22.98 -19.31
C PRO A 296 24.31 -23.90 -19.78
N LYS A 297 24.21 -24.42 -21.00
CA LYS A 297 25.14 -25.40 -21.57
C LYS A 297 26.59 -24.90 -21.49
N GLY A 298 27.47 -25.72 -20.92
CA GLY A 298 28.91 -25.46 -20.85
C GLY A 298 29.36 -24.54 -19.71
N PHE A 299 28.44 -23.97 -18.93
CA PHE A 299 28.75 -23.12 -17.78
C PHE A 299 28.47 -23.84 -16.46
N LEU A 300 29.22 -23.50 -15.41
CA LEU A 300 28.89 -23.97 -14.06
C LEU A 300 27.65 -23.23 -13.51
N LEU A 301 27.00 -23.78 -12.48
CA LEU A 301 25.92 -23.11 -11.75
C LEU A 301 26.48 -22.05 -10.79
N ASP A 302 25.94 -20.83 -10.79
CA ASP A 302 26.24 -19.82 -9.77
C ASP A 302 25.40 -20.10 -8.52
N GLN A 303 26.06 -20.41 -7.41
CA GLN A 303 25.39 -20.74 -6.16
C GLN A 303 25.08 -19.49 -5.32
N SER A 304 25.58 -18.32 -5.75
CA SER A 304 25.41 -17.05 -5.04
C SER A 304 23.96 -16.57 -5.11
N VAL A 305 23.52 -15.90 -4.04
CA VAL A 305 22.26 -15.16 -4.02
C VAL A 305 22.59 -13.68 -4.16
N HIS A 306 21.92 -13.01 -5.09
CA HIS A 306 22.18 -11.61 -5.42
C HIS A 306 21.02 -10.74 -4.95
N ALA A 307 21.28 -9.83 -4.03
CA ALA A 307 20.31 -8.84 -3.60
C ALA A 307 20.19 -7.72 -4.64
N VAL A 308 18.98 -7.45 -5.10
CA VAL A 308 18.68 -6.49 -6.16
C VAL A 308 17.62 -5.53 -5.69
N LYS A 309 17.88 -4.22 -5.78
CA LYS A 309 16.91 -3.19 -5.42
C LYS A 309 16.04 -2.87 -6.64
N ILE A 310 14.81 -3.33 -6.63
CA ILE A 310 13.77 -2.98 -7.58
C ILE A 310 13.26 -1.58 -7.26
N THR A 311 13.24 -0.73 -8.28
CA THR A 311 12.62 0.59 -8.27
C THR A 311 11.47 0.60 -9.25
N ASN A 312 10.61 1.61 -9.20
CA ASN A 312 9.54 1.83 -10.18
C ASN A 312 10.06 2.30 -11.57
N GLN A 313 11.35 2.13 -11.87
CA GLN A 313 11.91 2.39 -13.19
C GLN A 313 11.65 1.21 -14.12
N GLU A 314 11.54 1.50 -15.43
CA GLU A 314 11.04 0.55 -16.43
C GLU A 314 11.91 -0.71 -16.61
N GLU A 315 13.20 -0.70 -16.22
CA GLU A 315 14.09 -1.86 -16.32
C GLU A 315 15.35 -1.75 -15.44
N TYR A 316 15.44 -2.52 -14.34
CA TYR A 316 16.70 -2.66 -13.59
C TYR A 316 17.56 -3.77 -14.22
N ARG A 317 18.81 -3.47 -14.57
CA ARG A 317 19.71 -4.41 -15.27
C ARG A 317 20.76 -4.99 -14.34
N VAL A 318 20.80 -6.32 -14.24
CA VAL A 318 21.85 -7.05 -13.52
C VAL A 318 22.67 -7.87 -14.51
N ARG A 319 23.99 -7.73 -14.44
CA ARG A 319 24.93 -8.54 -15.22
C ARG A 319 25.57 -9.61 -14.34
N PHE A 320 25.43 -10.87 -14.74
CA PHE A 320 26.16 -11.98 -14.14
C PHE A 320 27.37 -12.34 -15.01
N LEU A 321 28.55 -12.39 -14.39
CA LEU A 321 29.81 -12.76 -15.04
C LEU A 321 30.15 -14.21 -14.70
N LYS A 322 30.49 -15.03 -15.69
CA LYS A 322 30.92 -16.41 -15.45
C LYS A 322 31.95 -16.96 -16.42
#